data_AF-A0A512H801-F1
#
_entry.id   AF-A0A512H801-F1
#
_cell.length_a   1.000
_cell.length_b   1.000
_cell.length_c   1.000
_cell.angle_alpha   90.00
_cell.angle_beta   90.00
_cell.angle_gamma   90.00
#
_symmetry.space_group_name_H-M   'P 1'
#
loop_
_entity.id
_entity.type
_entity.pdbx_description
1 polymer ?
#
loop_
_entity_poly.entity_id
_entity_poly.type
_entity_poly.pdbx_seq_one_letter_code
_entity_poly.pdbx_strand_id
1 'polypeptide(L)'
;MDSFRTVIGERLGDGDVIVALPGVLRGMGRRVGEWLPHARRRRLERALHRLFPRLALVEARVMGGQPLMLQGLNADEALTSPECVERGWVVFQAAWQAGMFVLRDLEGDVIEFGKNGLETACCGLSMRDIEQNVVAITARHLFAGNESGLEKIGDVLGGIETLPKLRVLAELDPLRLEVFREALGPRFAQVLVGVSLEQLQALALLKPHALHSLRKAMGREFIQITEWEADVLAALAECFTVVEQYRDLGAYVTALKSADQVRVIGGWETRDVTDRVNQERVKQGKQRLKGRRFETDIAVIVHFLGVHFEELLEKSSELLDVIGRVVASTVRLKGLERSERIEQIDTLASRYMVYLTPEMAEALRLTVNNPMILGVEGADPMRNPSFAEILGILDGLWNKKELGRPFFEGAFQKPQGTKAIAGLVADFLEMKRRGSVKGEEVDKILATTQLLDGSLRGVYARVI
;
A
#
# COMPACT_ATOMS: atom_id res chain seq x y z
N MET A 1 0.30 -52.66 12.96
CA MET A 1 0.13 -51.29 12.42
C MET A 1 0.79 -50.24 13.34
N ASP A 2 2.03 -50.47 13.80
CA ASP A 2 2.69 -49.61 14.83
C ASP A 2 4.04 -49.01 14.39
N SER A 3 4.50 -49.27 13.15
CA SER A 3 5.88 -48.97 12.73
C SER A 3 6.22 -47.49 12.51
N PHE A 4 5.29 -46.57 12.80
CA PHE A 4 5.47 -45.13 12.57
C PHE A 4 5.18 -44.25 13.78
N ARG A 5 4.87 -44.86 14.93
CA ARG A 5 4.64 -44.11 16.16
C ARG A 5 5.99 -43.70 16.76
N THR A 6 6.30 -42.40 16.75
CA THR A 6 7.52 -41.86 17.34
C THR A 6 7.22 -41.31 18.74
N VAL A 7 7.86 -41.88 19.75
CA VAL A 7 7.74 -41.40 21.13
C VAL A 7 8.79 -40.32 21.38
N ILE A 8 8.31 -39.11 21.67
CA ILE A 8 9.13 -37.94 22.02
C ILE A 8 9.20 -37.89 23.54
N GLY A 9 10.24 -38.51 24.09
CA GLY A 9 10.54 -38.53 25.52
C GLY A 9 11.94 -38.01 25.84
N GLU A 10 12.37 -38.17 27.09
CA GLU A 10 13.60 -37.58 27.63
C GLU A 10 14.86 -37.85 26.79
N ARG A 11 14.98 -39.08 26.27
CA ARG A 11 16.16 -39.52 25.48
C ARG A 11 16.38 -38.68 24.23
N LEU A 12 15.35 -38.06 23.68
CA LEU A 12 15.46 -37.29 22.44
C LEU A 12 16.32 -36.03 22.64
N GLY A 13 16.25 -35.38 23.81
CA GLY A 13 17.05 -34.19 24.13
C GLY A 13 18.36 -34.48 24.88
N ASP A 14 18.66 -35.73 25.23
CA ASP A 14 19.90 -36.12 25.92
C ASP A 14 21.13 -35.98 25.02
N GLY A 15 22.26 -35.51 25.56
CA GLY A 15 23.53 -35.47 24.84
C GLY A 15 24.23 -36.81 24.85
N ASP A 16 25.22 -37.00 23.98
CA ASP A 16 25.90 -38.29 23.82
C ASP A 16 26.52 -38.80 25.13
N VAL A 17 27.05 -37.88 25.95
CA VAL A 17 27.56 -38.18 27.30
C VAL A 17 26.46 -38.69 28.23
N ILE A 18 25.28 -38.04 28.23
CA ILE A 18 24.15 -38.45 29.07
C ILE A 18 23.57 -39.78 28.57
N VAL A 19 23.48 -39.99 27.26
CA VAL A 19 22.99 -41.25 26.66
C VAL A 19 23.87 -42.44 27.07
N ALA A 20 25.20 -42.23 27.16
CA ALA A 20 26.16 -43.25 27.56
C ALA A 20 26.09 -43.65 29.05
N LEU A 21 25.46 -42.85 29.91
CA LEU A 21 25.34 -43.17 31.33
C LEU A 21 24.29 -44.28 31.58
N PRO A 22 24.51 -45.21 32.53
CA PRO A 22 23.50 -46.18 32.94
C PRO A 22 22.37 -45.52 33.76
N GLY A 23 21.19 -46.15 33.78
CA GLY A 23 19.89 -45.54 34.09
C GLY A 23 19.82 -44.50 35.22
N VAL A 24 20.32 -44.83 36.42
CA VAL A 24 20.25 -43.91 37.58
C VAL A 24 21.20 -42.71 37.42
N LEU A 25 22.40 -42.96 36.86
CA LEU A 25 23.38 -41.91 36.56
C LEU A 25 22.89 -40.97 35.44
N ARG A 26 22.02 -41.47 34.56
CA ARG A 26 21.35 -40.67 33.51
C ARG A 26 20.49 -39.55 34.12
N GLY A 27 19.68 -39.89 35.11
CA GLY A 27 18.84 -38.92 35.84
C GLY A 27 19.66 -37.89 36.61
N MET A 28 20.75 -38.32 37.25
CA MET A 28 21.67 -37.41 37.94
C MET A 28 22.42 -36.48 36.96
N GLY A 29 22.90 -37.01 35.85
CA GLY A 29 23.57 -36.24 34.80
C GLY A 29 22.68 -35.16 34.17
N ARG A 30 21.37 -35.40 34.05
CA ARG A 30 20.41 -34.38 33.59
C ARG A 30 20.24 -33.25 34.59
N ARG A 31 20.06 -33.55 35.89
CA ARG A 31 19.92 -32.51 36.93
C ARG A 31 21.15 -31.61 37.00
N VAL A 32 22.35 -32.18 36.84
CA VAL A 32 23.59 -31.40 36.78
C VAL A 32 23.66 -30.59 35.48
N GLY A 33 23.25 -31.18 34.35
CA GLY A 33 23.21 -30.49 33.06
C GLY A 33 22.21 -29.32 33.03
N GLU A 34 21.12 -29.37 33.79
CA GLU A 34 20.12 -28.30 33.92
C GLU A 34 20.66 -27.05 34.63
N TRP A 35 21.76 -27.16 35.39
CA TRP A 35 22.41 -26.02 36.04
C TRP A 35 23.24 -25.18 35.07
N LEU A 36 23.45 -25.66 33.84
CA LEU A 36 24.16 -24.92 32.80
C LEU A 36 23.24 -23.85 32.18
N PRO A 37 23.75 -22.63 31.92
CA PRO A 37 23.02 -21.63 31.15
C PRO A 37 22.56 -22.19 29.80
N HIS A 38 21.31 -21.92 29.41
CA HIS A 38 20.70 -22.38 28.15
C HIS A 38 20.61 -23.90 27.98
N ALA A 39 20.67 -24.69 29.06
CA ALA A 39 20.58 -26.15 29.00
C ALA A 39 19.30 -26.65 28.30
N ARG A 40 18.14 -26.08 28.64
CA ARG A 40 16.84 -26.43 28.04
C ARG A 40 16.82 -26.19 26.52
N ARG A 41 17.35 -25.05 26.07
CA ARG A 41 17.47 -24.71 24.64
C ARG A 41 18.40 -25.67 23.89
N ARG A 42 19.56 -26.02 24.46
CA ARG A 42 20.47 -27.02 23.88
C ARG A 42 19.84 -28.42 23.81
N ARG A 43 18.97 -28.77 24.76
CA ARG A 43 18.17 -30.01 24.70
C ARG A 43 17.13 -29.94 23.58
N LEU A 44 16.46 -28.80 23.41
CA LEU A 44 15.51 -28.56 22.31
C LEU A 44 16.20 -28.70 20.94
N GLU A 45 17.32 -28.02 20.72
CA GLU A 45 18.06 -28.10 19.45
C GLU A 45 18.43 -29.55 19.11
N ARG A 46 18.96 -30.32 20.06
CA ARG A 46 19.23 -31.76 19.86
C ARG A 46 17.98 -32.58 19.57
N ALA A 47 16.89 -32.29 20.28
CA ALA A 47 15.62 -32.96 20.05
C ALA A 47 15.08 -32.69 18.64
N LEU A 48 15.16 -31.44 18.17
CA LEU A 48 14.79 -31.05 16.80
C LEU A 48 15.65 -31.77 15.77
N HIS A 49 16.96 -31.82 15.96
CA HIS A 49 17.88 -32.53 15.05
C HIS A 49 17.55 -34.01 14.91
N ARG A 50 17.22 -34.68 16.02
CA ARG A 50 16.87 -36.11 16.01
C ARG A 50 15.43 -36.37 15.53
N LEU A 51 14.53 -35.40 15.71
CA LEU A 51 13.15 -35.49 15.26
C LEU A 51 13.03 -35.22 13.75
N PHE A 52 13.88 -34.37 13.19
CA PHE A 52 13.77 -33.89 11.82
C PHE A 52 13.67 -35.00 10.75
N PRO A 53 14.50 -36.06 10.75
CA PRO A 53 14.36 -37.14 9.76
C PRO A 53 13.00 -37.86 9.83
N ARG A 54 12.37 -37.87 11.02
CA ARG A 54 11.02 -38.43 11.21
C ARG A 54 9.94 -37.46 10.73
N LEU A 55 10.11 -36.16 10.94
CA LEU A 55 9.24 -35.12 10.38
C LEU A 55 9.20 -35.21 8.84
N ALA A 56 10.36 -35.27 8.19
CA ALA A 56 10.46 -35.36 6.73
C ALA A 56 9.80 -36.64 6.17
N LEU A 57 9.90 -37.76 6.89
CA LEU A 57 9.24 -39.02 6.49
C LEU A 57 7.72 -38.95 6.63
N VAL A 58 7.24 -38.28 7.67
CA VAL A 58 5.81 -38.18 7.99
C VAL A 58 5.10 -37.10 7.15
N GLU A 59 5.82 -36.10 6.65
CA GLU A 59 5.31 -35.03 5.78
C GLU A 59 4.44 -35.58 4.63
N ALA A 60 4.94 -36.59 3.92
CA ALA A 60 4.24 -37.18 2.77
C ALA A 60 2.87 -37.78 3.12
N ARG A 61 2.66 -38.18 4.37
CA ARG A 61 1.40 -38.77 4.83
C ARG A 61 0.41 -37.75 5.34
N VAL A 62 0.94 -36.69 5.94
CA VAL A 62 0.13 -35.70 6.64
C VAL A 62 -0.28 -34.56 5.70
N MET A 63 0.56 -34.23 4.71
CA MET A 63 0.33 -33.08 3.82
C MET A 63 -0.37 -33.41 2.49
N GLY A 64 -0.71 -34.69 2.24
CA GLY A 64 -1.66 -35.12 1.21
C GLY A 64 -1.55 -34.44 -0.17
N GLY A 65 -0.51 -34.76 -0.95
CA GLY A 65 -0.38 -34.29 -2.34
C GLY A 65 0.22 -32.90 -2.52
N GLN A 66 0.55 -32.19 -1.43
CA GLN A 66 1.36 -30.98 -1.48
C GLN A 66 2.85 -31.30 -1.77
N PRO A 67 3.62 -30.35 -2.33
CA PRO A 67 5.06 -30.49 -2.48
C PRO A 67 5.74 -30.75 -1.13
N LEU A 68 6.66 -31.71 -1.10
CA LEU A 68 7.40 -32.11 0.09
C LEU A 68 8.60 -31.17 0.26
N MET A 69 8.60 -30.35 1.31
CA MET A 69 9.63 -29.32 1.50
C MET A 69 10.75 -29.78 2.45
N LEU A 70 10.49 -30.79 3.29
CA LEU A 70 11.46 -31.25 4.29
C LEU A 70 12.34 -32.39 3.76
N GLN A 71 11.97 -32.99 2.62
CA GLN A 71 12.70 -34.12 2.05
C GLN A 71 14.05 -33.68 1.45
N GLY A 72 15.09 -34.48 1.71
CA GLY A 72 16.43 -34.25 1.19
C GLY A 72 17.25 -33.20 1.96
N LEU A 73 16.63 -32.48 2.89
CA LEU A 73 17.30 -31.55 3.79
C LEU A 73 17.83 -32.26 5.04
N ASN A 74 18.84 -31.68 5.68
CA ASN A 74 19.19 -31.99 7.05
C ASN A 74 18.51 -31.00 8.03
N ALA A 75 18.64 -31.26 9.33
CA ALA A 75 18.00 -30.44 10.36
C ALA A 75 18.53 -28.99 10.40
N ASP A 76 19.82 -28.79 10.18
CA ASP A 76 20.43 -27.45 10.15
C ASP A 76 19.89 -26.65 8.96
N GLU A 77 19.92 -27.24 7.76
CA GLU A 77 19.38 -26.62 6.55
C GLU A 77 17.91 -26.21 6.73
N ALA A 78 17.08 -27.10 7.28
CA ALA A 78 15.68 -26.82 7.51
C ALA A 78 15.44 -25.75 8.57
N LEU A 79 16.23 -25.71 9.66
CA LEU A 79 16.12 -24.68 10.70
C LEU A 79 16.59 -23.29 10.24
N THR A 80 17.37 -23.22 9.17
CA THR A 80 17.77 -21.95 8.55
C THR A 80 16.76 -21.40 7.54
N SER A 81 15.83 -22.22 7.03
CA SER A 81 14.77 -21.78 6.11
C SER A 81 13.45 -21.59 6.87
N PRO A 82 12.90 -20.37 6.95
CA PRO A 82 11.63 -20.12 7.62
C PRO A 82 10.48 -20.93 7.04
N GLU A 83 10.43 -21.12 5.73
CA GLU A 83 9.41 -21.91 5.06
C GLU A 83 9.47 -23.39 5.50
N CYS A 84 10.68 -23.92 5.67
CA CYS A 84 10.88 -25.28 6.18
C CYS A 84 10.51 -25.37 7.66
N VAL A 85 10.76 -24.34 8.47
CA VAL A 85 10.34 -24.29 9.87
C VAL A 85 8.82 -24.23 10.00
N GLU A 86 8.16 -23.35 9.24
CA GLU A 86 6.69 -23.25 9.15
C GLU A 86 6.09 -24.62 8.75
N ARG A 87 6.63 -25.23 7.69
CA ARG A 87 6.22 -26.57 7.23
C ARG A 87 6.44 -27.64 8.31
N GLY A 88 7.62 -27.66 8.92
CA GLY A 88 8.01 -28.60 9.96
C GLY A 88 7.07 -28.55 11.15
N TRP A 89 6.65 -27.35 11.55
CA TRP A 89 5.67 -27.16 12.62
C TRP A 89 4.28 -27.68 12.27
N VAL A 90 3.78 -27.37 11.07
CA VAL A 90 2.48 -27.88 10.59
C VAL A 90 2.48 -29.41 10.54
N VAL A 91 3.55 -30.01 9.98
CA VAL A 91 3.71 -31.47 9.93
C VAL A 91 3.76 -32.05 11.34
N PHE A 92 4.51 -31.42 12.26
CA PHE A 92 4.58 -31.84 13.65
C PHE A 92 3.20 -31.83 14.33
N GLN A 93 2.46 -30.74 14.22
CA GLN A 93 1.15 -30.60 14.86
C GLN A 93 0.16 -31.64 14.34
N ALA A 94 0.08 -31.82 13.02
CA ALA A 94 -0.84 -32.77 12.44
C ALA A 94 -0.41 -34.24 12.67
N ALA A 95 0.90 -34.53 12.74
CA ALA A 95 1.42 -35.83 13.17
C ALA A 95 1.12 -36.13 14.65
N TRP A 96 1.17 -35.11 15.52
CA TRP A 96 0.80 -35.24 16.94
C TRP A 96 -0.71 -35.46 17.10
N GLN A 97 -1.53 -34.69 16.40
CA GLN A 97 -2.99 -34.87 16.39
C GLN A 97 -3.41 -36.25 15.88
N ALA A 98 -2.73 -36.75 14.84
CA ALA A 98 -2.97 -38.09 14.29
C ALA A 98 -2.38 -39.24 15.14
N GLY A 99 -1.74 -38.94 16.28
CA GLY A 99 -1.14 -39.93 17.17
C GLY A 99 0.13 -40.59 16.62
N MET A 100 0.68 -40.09 15.50
CA MET A 100 1.96 -40.54 14.95
C MET A 100 3.11 -40.08 15.84
N PHE A 101 3.00 -38.92 16.47
CA PHE A 101 3.91 -38.46 17.52
C PHE A 101 3.24 -38.52 18.89
N VAL A 102 3.96 -39.09 19.85
CA VAL A 102 3.53 -39.17 21.26
C VAL A 102 4.50 -38.37 22.09
N LEU A 103 4.06 -37.21 22.56
CA LEU A 103 4.83 -36.39 23.49
C LEU A 103 4.64 -36.90 24.91
N ARG A 104 5.73 -36.93 25.67
CA ARG A 104 5.69 -37.19 27.11
C ARG A 104 6.06 -35.95 27.91
N ASP A 105 5.47 -35.81 29.09
CA ASP A 105 5.86 -34.80 30.07
C ASP A 105 7.03 -35.27 30.95
N LEU A 106 7.43 -34.43 31.92
CA LEU A 106 8.51 -34.73 32.86
C LEU A 106 8.24 -35.94 33.77
N GLU A 107 6.98 -36.29 34.00
CA GLU A 107 6.57 -37.44 34.81
C GLU A 107 6.48 -38.73 33.97
N GLY A 108 6.54 -38.58 32.64
CA GLY A 108 6.50 -39.66 31.68
C GLY A 108 5.10 -39.93 31.13
N ASP A 109 4.11 -39.13 31.50
CA ASP A 109 2.73 -39.24 31.02
C ASP A 109 2.58 -38.62 29.63
N VAL A 110 1.55 -39.06 28.90
CA VAL A 110 1.32 -38.61 27.52
C VAL A 110 0.67 -37.23 27.50
N ILE A 111 1.28 -36.29 26.79
CA ILE A 111 0.71 -34.98 26.53
C ILE A 111 -0.25 -35.10 25.33
N GLU A 112 -1.54 -34.93 25.61
CA GLU A 112 -2.59 -34.88 24.59
C GLU A 112 -2.46 -33.61 23.73
N PHE A 113 -2.83 -33.73 22.45
CA PHE A 113 -2.87 -32.58 21.54
C PHE A 113 -3.74 -31.45 22.10
N GLY A 114 -3.22 -30.22 22.07
CA GLY A 114 -3.88 -29.03 22.63
C GLY A 114 -3.51 -28.70 24.08
N LYS A 115 -2.87 -29.61 24.84
CA LYS A 115 -2.34 -29.32 26.19
C LYS A 115 -0.98 -28.63 26.12
N ASN A 116 -0.96 -27.39 25.60
CA ASN A 116 0.28 -26.68 25.28
C ASN A 116 1.09 -26.17 26.49
N GLY A 117 0.49 -26.16 27.68
CA GLY A 117 1.13 -25.63 28.91
C GLY A 117 2.00 -26.64 29.68
N LEU A 118 1.97 -27.93 29.32
CA LEU A 118 2.76 -28.95 30.00
C LEU A 118 4.20 -28.97 29.48
N GLU A 119 5.16 -29.09 30.40
CA GLU A 119 6.59 -29.19 30.06
C GLU A 119 6.91 -30.57 29.47
N THR A 120 7.58 -30.58 28.32
CA THR A 120 7.96 -31.81 27.62
C THR A 120 9.17 -32.49 28.26
N ALA A 121 9.16 -33.82 28.33
CA ALA A 121 10.26 -34.62 28.88
C ALA A 121 11.59 -34.40 28.14
N CYS A 122 11.53 -34.15 26.84
CA CYS A 122 12.70 -34.07 25.98
C CYS A 122 13.57 -32.84 26.28
N CYS A 123 12.96 -31.68 26.56
CA CYS A 123 13.67 -30.42 26.71
C CYS A 123 13.27 -29.57 27.93
N GLY A 124 12.22 -29.96 28.66
CA GLY A 124 11.74 -29.22 29.84
C GLY A 124 11.13 -27.87 29.47
N LEU A 125 10.53 -27.78 28.29
CA LEU A 125 9.84 -26.59 27.79
C LEU A 125 8.40 -26.94 27.45
N SER A 126 7.48 -26.00 27.66
CA SER A 126 6.11 -26.11 27.19
C SER A 126 6.06 -26.02 25.66
N MET A 127 4.97 -26.44 25.02
CA MET A 127 4.84 -26.33 23.57
C MET A 127 4.89 -24.87 23.09
N ARG A 128 4.37 -23.94 23.90
CA ARG A 128 4.46 -22.50 23.65
C ARG A 128 5.91 -22.01 23.69
N ASP A 129 6.68 -22.43 24.69
CA ASP A 129 8.09 -22.03 24.81
C ASP A 129 8.95 -22.66 23.69
N ILE A 130 8.63 -23.89 23.28
CA ILE A 130 9.27 -24.56 22.13
C ILE A 130 9.05 -23.74 20.87
N GLU A 131 7.80 -23.34 20.60
CA GLU A 131 7.44 -22.51 19.45
C GLU A 131 8.24 -21.21 19.42
N GLN A 132 8.26 -20.47 20.53
CA GLN A 132 9.02 -19.21 20.66
C GLN A 132 10.52 -19.42 20.46
N ASN A 133 11.09 -20.51 20.99
CA ASN A 133 12.51 -20.81 20.80
C ASN A 133 12.83 -21.15 19.35
N VAL A 134 11.96 -21.89 18.65
CA VAL A 134 12.11 -22.21 17.22
C VAL A 134 12.07 -20.92 16.39
N VAL A 135 11.13 -20.02 16.66
CA VAL A 135 11.07 -18.69 16.01
C VAL A 135 12.34 -17.90 16.28
N ALA A 136 12.81 -17.87 17.53
CA ALA A 136 14.04 -17.15 17.90
C ALA A 136 15.31 -17.74 17.28
N ILE A 137 15.39 -19.05 17.05
CA ILE A 137 16.48 -19.68 16.29
C ILE A 137 16.42 -19.22 14.84
N THR A 138 15.25 -19.35 14.22
CA THR A 138 15.02 -18.99 12.80
C THR A 138 15.30 -17.50 12.55
N ALA A 139 14.86 -16.62 13.44
CA ALA A 139 15.10 -15.18 13.36
C ALA A 139 16.60 -14.84 13.41
N ARG A 140 17.40 -15.53 14.23
CA ARG A 140 18.86 -15.33 14.23
C ARG A 140 19.50 -15.68 12.89
N HIS A 141 19.02 -16.72 12.23
CA HIS A 141 19.51 -17.08 10.90
C HIS A 141 19.10 -16.06 9.84
N LEU A 142 17.83 -15.63 9.84
CA LEU A 142 17.33 -14.60 8.94
C LEU A 142 18.10 -13.28 9.04
N PHE A 143 18.42 -12.87 10.27
CA PHE A 143 19.11 -11.61 10.53
C PHE A 143 20.63 -11.77 10.70
N ALA A 144 21.24 -12.88 10.30
CA ALA A 144 22.67 -13.10 10.44
C ALA A 144 23.52 -12.01 9.71
N GLY A 145 22.97 -11.40 8.65
CA GLY A 145 23.58 -10.25 7.97
C GLY A 145 23.16 -8.87 8.50
N ASN A 146 22.27 -8.81 9.48
CA ASN A 146 21.67 -7.59 10.03
C ASN A 146 21.31 -7.75 11.52
N GLU A 147 22.31 -8.05 12.36
CA GLU A 147 22.11 -8.28 13.80
C GLU A 147 21.43 -7.08 14.49
N SER A 148 21.74 -5.85 14.06
CA SER A 148 21.10 -4.63 14.58
C SER A 148 19.60 -4.60 14.29
N GLY A 149 19.14 -5.15 13.16
CA GLY A 149 17.72 -5.31 12.86
C GLY A 149 17.04 -6.27 13.84
N LEU A 150 17.70 -7.38 14.16
CA LEU A 150 17.18 -8.36 15.13
C LEU A 150 17.09 -7.79 16.53
N GLU A 151 18.10 -7.05 17.00
CA GLU A 151 18.05 -6.39 18.31
C GLU A 151 16.86 -5.44 18.44
N LYS A 152 16.50 -4.76 17.34
CA LYS A 152 15.39 -3.81 17.34
C LYS A 152 14.00 -4.50 17.27
N ILE A 153 13.91 -5.74 16.78
CA ILE A 153 12.64 -6.46 16.54
C ILE A 153 12.43 -7.65 17.50
N GLY A 154 13.50 -8.16 18.11
CA GLY A 154 13.56 -9.46 18.79
C GLY A 154 12.58 -9.65 19.95
N ASP A 155 12.20 -8.57 20.64
CA ASP A 155 11.26 -8.63 21.77
C ASP A 155 9.79 -8.79 21.34
N VAL A 156 9.52 -8.67 20.04
CA VAL A 156 8.16 -8.71 19.46
C VAL A 156 7.90 -10.03 18.73
N LEU A 157 8.88 -10.94 18.72
CA LEU A 157 8.73 -12.26 18.10
C LEU A 157 7.60 -13.04 18.80
N GLY A 158 6.53 -13.29 18.03
CA GLY A 158 5.38 -14.09 18.45
C GLY A 158 5.61 -15.58 18.25
N GLY A 159 4.54 -16.31 17.94
CA GLY A 159 4.62 -17.71 17.53
C GLY A 159 5.05 -17.86 16.06
N ILE A 160 4.91 -19.07 15.53
CA ILE A 160 5.36 -19.42 14.18
C ILE A 160 4.61 -18.64 13.09
N GLU A 161 3.42 -18.12 13.39
CA GLU A 161 2.66 -17.23 12.52
C GLU A 161 3.39 -15.91 12.17
N THR A 162 4.42 -15.55 12.94
CA THR A 162 5.21 -14.33 12.70
C THR A 162 6.36 -14.53 11.70
N LEU A 163 6.73 -15.77 11.37
CA LEU A 163 7.85 -16.08 10.47
C LEU A 163 7.72 -15.45 9.07
N PRO A 164 6.54 -15.43 8.42
CA PRO A 164 6.38 -14.71 7.15
C PRO A 164 6.70 -13.22 7.25
N LYS A 165 6.30 -12.56 8.35
CA LYS A 165 6.59 -11.14 8.56
C LYS A 165 8.07 -10.91 8.84
N LEU A 166 8.71 -11.82 9.56
CA LEU A 166 10.14 -11.73 9.86
C LEU A 166 11.01 -11.85 8.63
N ARG A 167 10.61 -12.65 7.64
CA ARG A 167 11.28 -12.70 6.33
C ARG A 167 11.30 -11.32 5.68
N VAL A 168 10.14 -10.66 5.60
CA VAL A 168 10.03 -9.31 5.03
C VAL A 168 10.87 -8.30 5.81
N LEU A 169 10.82 -8.34 7.15
CA LEU A 169 11.59 -7.44 8.00
C LEU A 169 13.11 -7.65 7.88
N ALA A 170 13.56 -8.89 7.69
CA ALA A 170 14.97 -9.22 7.51
C ALA A 170 15.54 -8.67 6.20
N GLU A 171 14.70 -8.56 5.16
CA GLU A 171 15.07 -7.97 3.87
C GLU A 171 15.09 -6.43 3.88
N LEU A 172 14.57 -5.79 4.93
CA LEU A 172 14.60 -4.34 5.03
C LEU A 172 16.01 -3.81 5.29
N ASP A 173 16.47 -2.94 4.39
CA ASP A 173 17.67 -2.13 4.58
C ASP A 173 17.65 -1.41 5.96
N PRO A 174 18.78 -1.38 6.70
CA PRO A 174 18.89 -0.69 7.99
C PRO A 174 18.35 0.75 8.01
N LEU A 175 18.48 1.50 6.92
CA LEU A 175 17.95 2.86 6.78
C LEU A 175 16.42 2.89 6.80
N ARG A 176 15.73 1.89 6.24
CA ARG A 176 14.26 1.82 6.33
C ARG A 176 13.82 1.57 7.76
N LEU A 177 14.46 0.61 8.43
CA LEU A 177 14.19 0.30 9.83
C LEU A 177 14.44 1.52 10.72
N GLU A 178 15.46 2.32 10.42
CA GLU A 178 15.74 3.54 11.16
C GLU A 178 14.64 4.59 10.96
N VAL A 179 14.16 4.81 9.73
CA VAL A 179 13.03 5.74 9.50
C VAL A 179 11.77 5.29 10.24
N PHE A 180 11.44 4.00 10.23
CA PHE A 180 10.30 3.47 10.99
C PHE A 180 10.50 3.63 12.50
N ARG A 181 11.70 3.34 13.02
CA ARG A 181 12.02 3.52 14.44
C ARG A 181 11.86 4.97 14.88
N GLU A 182 12.42 5.90 14.11
CA GLU A 182 12.33 7.33 14.42
C GLU A 182 10.90 7.88 14.31
N ALA A 183 10.04 7.27 13.50
CA ALA A 183 8.67 7.74 13.29
C ALA A 183 7.65 7.10 14.24
N LEU A 184 7.76 5.79 14.50
CA LEU A 184 6.84 5.01 15.32
C LEU A 184 7.32 4.88 16.78
N GLY A 185 8.55 5.31 17.07
CA GLY A 185 9.11 5.36 18.42
C GLY A 185 9.40 3.97 19.01
N PRO A 186 9.35 3.83 20.35
CA PRO A 186 9.71 2.58 21.04
C PRO A 186 8.84 1.37 20.66
N ARG A 187 7.66 1.60 20.09
CA ARG A 187 6.71 0.54 19.70
C ARG A 187 6.82 0.14 18.23
N PHE A 188 7.79 0.67 17.47
CA PHE A 188 7.85 0.46 16.02
C PHE A 188 7.80 -1.03 15.63
N ALA A 189 8.52 -1.90 16.33
CA ALA A 189 8.52 -3.33 16.05
C ALA A 189 7.14 -3.96 16.31
N GLN A 190 6.45 -3.58 17.38
CA GLN A 190 5.08 -4.03 17.68
C GLN A 190 4.10 -3.60 16.60
N VAL A 191 4.25 -2.38 16.10
CA VAL A 191 3.40 -1.85 15.03
C VAL A 191 3.65 -2.61 13.72
N LEU A 192 4.91 -2.77 13.31
CA LEU A 192 5.24 -3.48 12.06
C LEU A 192 4.90 -4.97 12.08
N VAL A 193 5.01 -5.64 13.23
CA VAL A 193 4.54 -7.03 13.38
C VAL A 193 3.01 -7.10 13.45
N GLY A 194 2.33 -6.03 13.86
CA GLY A 194 0.88 -5.95 13.96
C GLY A 194 0.14 -5.82 12.63
N VAL A 195 0.74 -5.18 11.62
CA VAL A 195 0.11 -5.00 10.28
C VAL A 195 -0.04 -6.32 9.54
N SER A 196 -0.93 -6.38 8.53
CA SER A 196 -1.07 -7.58 7.70
C SER A 196 0.24 -7.88 6.93
N LEU A 197 0.43 -9.13 6.51
CA LEU A 197 1.61 -9.51 5.73
C LEU A 197 1.68 -8.73 4.40
N GLU A 198 0.55 -8.56 3.72
CA GLU A 198 0.44 -7.82 2.47
C GLU A 198 0.81 -6.34 2.65
N GLN A 199 0.32 -5.71 3.72
CA GLN A 199 0.69 -4.32 4.06
C GLN A 199 2.18 -4.20 4.35
N LEU A 200 2.76 -5.15 5.11
CA LEU A 200 4.18 -5.14 5.41
C LEU A 200 5.05 -5.31 4.16
N GLN A 201 4.63 -6.19 3.25
CA GLN A 201 5.29 -6.36 1.94
C GLN A 201 5.21 -5.07 1.12
N ALA A 202 4.05 -4.40 1.09
CA ALA A 202 3.91 -3.13 0.39
C ALA A 202 4.75 -2.01 1.02
N LEU A 203 4.83 -1.93 2.35
CA LEU A 203 5.73 -1.02 3.07
C LEU A 203 7.21 -1.29 2.73
N ALA A 204 7.59 -2.55 2.52
CA ALA A 204 8.96 -2.92 2.16
C ALA A 204 9.37 -2.41 0.76
N LEU A 205 8.40 -2.25 -0.16
CA LEU A 205 8.65 -1.69 -1.49
C LEU A 205 9.07 -0.21 -1.43
N LEU A 206 8.60 0.54 -0.42
CA LEU A 206 8.96 1.94 -0.26
C LEU A 206 10.45 2.11 0.06
N LYS A 207 11.17 2.85 -0.79
CA LYS A 207 12.61 3.12 -0.61
C LYS A 207 12.85 4.03 0.59
N PRO A 208 14.05 4.02 1.21
CA PRO A 208 14.35 4.85 2.38
C PRO A 208 14.06 6.35 2.20
N HIS A 209 14.37 6.91 1.03
CA HIS A 209 14.10 8.32 0.73
C HIS A 209 12.61 8.62 0.57
N ALA A 210 11.81 7.66 0.08
CA ALA A 210 10.36 7.79 0.00
C ALA A 210 9.76 7.79 1.41
N LEU A 211 10.14 6.84 2.26
CA LEU A 211 9.72 6.79 3.66
C LEU A 211 10.09 8.07 4.42
N HIS A 212 11.29 8.59 4.22
CA HIS A 212 11.73 9.84 4.84
C HIS A 212 10.91 11.05 4.38
N SER A 213 10.59 11.12 3.08
CA SER A 213 9.74 12.18 2.54
C SER A 213 8.30 12.07 3.03
N LEU A 214 7.74 10.86 3.06
CA LEU A 214 6.40 10.60 3.60
C LEU A 214 6.32 11.02 5.07
N ARG A 215 7.33 10.67 5.88
CA ARG A 215 7.42 11.12 7.27
C ARG A 215 7.45 12.64 7.39
N LYS A 216 8.20 13.33 6.53
CA LYS A 216 8.22 14.79 6.53
C LYS A 216 6.90 15.41 6.09
N ALA A 217 6.23 14.79 5.13
CA ALA A 217 4.96 15.23 4.57
C ALA A 217 3.80 15.05 5.57
N MET A 218 3.72 13.89 6.22
CA MET A 218 2.66 13.53 7.18
C MET A 218 2.96 14.03 8.60
N GLY A 219 4.22 14.28 8.94
CA GLY A 219 4.63 14.70 10.27
C GLY A 219 4.24 13.68 11.35
N ARG A 220 3.40 14.11 12.31
CA ARG A 220 2.92 13.25 13.42
C ARG A 220 1.97 12.16 12.95
N GLU A 221 1.34 12.33 11.79
CA GLU A 221 0.37 11.40 11.23
C GLU A 221 1.03 10.24 10.49
N PHE A 222 2.37 10.18 10.40
CA PHE A 222 3.08 9.11 9.70
C PHE A 222 2.66 7.70 10.17
N ILE A 223 2.25 7.53 11.43
CA ILE A 223 1.74 6.25 11.92
C ILE A 223 0.54 5.72 11.11
N GLN A 224 -0.26 6.59 10.49
CA GLN A 224 -1.39 6.20 9.63
C GLN A 224 -0.93 5.40 8.40
N ILE A 225 0.35 5.46 8.01
CA ILE A 225 0.87 4.64 6.90
C ILE A 225 0.68 3.14 7.14
N THR A 226 0.56 2.72 8.42
CA THR A 226 0.32 1.33 8.81
C THR A 226 -1.14 0.91 8.71
N GLU A 227 -2.04 1.89 8.51
CA GLU A 227 -3.48 1.69 8.33
C GLU A 227 -3.88 1.72 6.85
N TRP A 228 -2.96 2.12 5.96
CA TRP A 228 -3.23 2.20 4.52
C TRP A 228 -3.35 0.82 3.89
N GLU A 229 -4.16 0.75 2.84
CA GLU A 229 -4.32 -0.45 2.04
C GLU A 229 -3.01 -0.78 1.30
N ALA A 230 -2.73 -2.08 1.14
CA ALA A 230 -1.47 -2.54 0.58
C ALA A 230 -1.28 -2.11 -0.89
N ASP A 231 -2.37 -1.99 -1.64
CA ASP A 231 -2.37 -1.54 -3.04
C ASP A 231 -2.04 -0.04 -3.18
N VAL A 232 -2.51 0.82 -2.26
CA VAL A 232 -2.14 2.24 -2.18
C VAL A 232 -0.64 2.38 -1.92
N LEU A 233 -0.11 1.63 -0.96
CA LEU A 233 1.32 1.62 -0.62
C LEU A 233 2.17 1.12 -1.80
N ALA A 234 1.74 0.05 -2.47
CA ALA A 234 2.40 -0.48 -3.65
C ALA A 234 2.38 0.54 -4.81
N ALA A 235 1.24 1.18 -5.08
CA ALA A 235 1.11 2.21 -6.10
C ALA A 235 2.03 3.40 -5.81
N LEU A 236 2.21 3.79 -4.55
CA LEU A 236 3.17 4.85 -4.17
C LEU A 236 4.60 4.44 -4.44
N ALA A 237 4.98 3.19 -4.14
CA ALA A 237 6.32 2.69 -4.41
C ALA A 237 6.62 2.59 -5.92
N GLU A 238 5.60 2.28 -6.73
CA GLU A 238 5.70 2.13 -8.18
C GLU A 238 5.72 3.49 -8.91
N CYS A 239 4.78 4.38 -8.57
CA CYS A 239 4.50 5.56 -9.38
C CYS A 239 5.25 6.81 -8.93
N PHE A 240 5.63 6.91 -7.66
CA PHE A 240 6.34 8.09 -7.15
C PHE A 240 7.85 7.82 -7.26
N THR A 241 8.42 8.25 -8.38
CA THR A 241 9.80 7.98 -8.77
C THR A 241 10.80 8.99 -8.21
N VAL A 242 10.36 10.19 -7.82
CA VAL A 242 11.22 11.25 -7.28
C VAL A 242 10.75 11.76 -5.92
N VAL A 243 11.71 12.22 -5.12
CA VAL A 243 11.52 12.71 -3.75
C VAL A 243 10.57 13.91 -3.71
N GLU A 244 10.62 14.72 -4.76
CA GLU A 244 9.79 15.91 -4.95
C GLU A 244 8.30 15.59 -5.06
N GLN A 245 7.88 14.42 -5.59
CA GLN A 245 6.46 14.09 -5.68
C GLN A 245 5.81 13.98 -4.29
N TYR A 246 6.47 13.31 -3.34
CA TYR A 246 6.02 13.23 -1.95
C TYR A 246 6.04 14.59 -1.25
N ARG A 247 7.09 15.38 -1.47
CA ARG A 247 7.25 16.70 -0.85
C ARG A 247 6.19 17.68 -1.33
N ASP A 248 5.97 17.70 -2.64
CA ASP A 248 5.09 18.65 -3.31
C ASP A 248 3.61 18.32 -3.05
N LEU A 249 3.29 17.04 -2.85
CA LEU A 249 1.98 16.63 -2.34
C LEU A 249 1.80 16.99 -0.86
N GLY A 250 2.86 16.86 -0.05
CA GLY A 250 2.87 17.31 1.34
C GLY A 250 1.80 16.64 2.19
N ALA A 251 1.09 17.42 3.00
CA ALA A 251 0.05 16.91 3.91
C ALA A 251 -1.09 16.19 3.17
N TYR A 252 -1.36 16.54 1.90
CA TYR A 252 -2.41 15.90 1.11
C TYR A 252 -2.15 14.43 0.78
N VAL A 253 -0.95 13.91 1.06
CA VAL A 253 -0.66 12.48 0.89
C VAL A 253 -1.58 11.60 1.75
N THR A 254 -2.09 12.10 2.87
CA THR A 254 -3.04 11.38 3.73
C THR A 254 -4.45 11.30 3.15
N ALA A 255 -4.77 12.14 2.17
CA ALA A 255 -6.07 12.11 1.47
C ALA A 255 -6.10 11.08 0.32
N LEU A 256 -4.99 10.42 0.01
CA LEU A 256 -4.93 9.37 -1.01
C LEU A 256 -5.58 8.09 -0.51
N LYS A 257 -6.80 7.82 -0.96
CA LYS A 257 -7.61 6.66 -0.52
C LYS A 257 -7.62 5.50 -1.49
N SER A 258 -7.07 5.64 -2.70
CA SER A 258 -7.10 4.60 -3.71
C SER A 258 -5.81 4.52 -4.53
N ALA A 259 -5.43 3.31 -4.92
CA ALA A 259 -4.26 3.06 -5.75
C ALA A 259 -4.34 3.77 -7.11
N ASP A 260 -5.54 3.90 -7.69
CA ASP A 260 -5.72 4.56 -8.99
C ASP A 260 -5.49 6.07 -8.93
N GLN A 261 -5.90 6.73 -7.85
CA GLN A 261 -5.55 8.15 -7.63
C GLN A 261 -4.03 8.32 -7.52
N VAL A 262 -3.34 7.40 -6.82
CA VAL A 262 -1.88 7.44 -6.72
C VAL A 262 -1.23 7.28 -8.10
N ARG A 263 -1.71 6.35 -8.91
CA ARG A 263 -1.20 6.13 -10.28
C ARG A 263 -1.40 7.36 -11.16
N VAL A 264 -2.58 7.98 -11.10
CA VAL A 264 -2.88 9.21 -11.82
C VAL A 264 -1.93 10.33 -11.44
N ILE A 265 -1.81 10.62 -10.14
CA ILE A 265 -0.94 11.68 -9.62
C ILE A 265 0.54 11.39 -9.96
N GLY A 266 0.96 10.14 -9.81
CA GLY A 266 2.31 9.70 -10.13
C GLY A 266 2.62 9.78 -11.63
N GLY A 267 1.60 9.71 -12.49
CA GLY A 267 1.70 9.85 -13.94
C GLY A 267 1.76 11.29 -14.46
N TRP A 268 1.63 12.30 -13.59
CA TRP A 268 1.80 13.69 -13.97
C TRP A 268 3.27 14.06 -14.24
N GLU A 269 3.51 15.13 -15.01
CA GLU A 269 4.84 15.40 -15.55
C GLU A 269 5.85 15.72 -14.44
N THR A 270 7.03 15.10 -14.55
CA THR A 270 8.19 15.37 -13.71
C THR A 270 9.33 15.85 -14.61
N ARG A 271 9.80 17.08 -14.38
CA ARG A 271 10.79 17.76 -15.22
C ARG A 271 12.11 17.90 -14.48
N ASP A 272 13.20 17.38 -15.06
CA ASP A 272 14.56 17.57 -14.50
C ASP A 272 15.00 19.02 -14.72
N VAL A 273 15.23 19.74 -13.63
CA VAL A 273 15.65 21.15 -13.62
C VAL A 273 17.04 21.33 -13.02
N THR A 274 17.80 20.24 -12.86
CA THR A 274 19.10 20.23 -12.20
C THR A 274 20.06 21.27 -12.76
N ASP A 275 20.15 21.37 -14.09
CA ASP A 275 21.06 22.31 -14.75
C ASP A 275 20.62 23.75 -14.55
N ARG A 276 19.32 24.03 -14.68
CA ARG A 276 18.74 25.37 -14.44
C ARG A 276 19.03 25.82 -13.01
N VAL A 277 18.77 24.96 -12.03
CA VAL A 277 19.03 25.23 -10.60
C VAL A 277 20.53 25.41 -10.34
N ASN A 278 21.39 24.60 -10.95
CA ASN A 278 22.84 24.73 -10.79
C ASN A 278 23.39 26.03 -11.40
N GLN A 279 22.87 26.46 -12.54
CA GLN A 279 23.24 27.74 -13.14
C GLN A 279 22.86 28.91 -12.23
N GLU A 280 21.65 28.92 -11.65
CA GLU A 280 21.21 29.93 -10.69
C GLU A 280 22.07 29.94 -9.41
N ARG A 281 22.40 28.76 -8.89
CA ARG A 281 23.27 28.64 -7.70
C ARG A 281 24.66 29.19 -7.95
N VAL A 282 25.26 28.87 -9.11
CA VAL A 282 26.57 29.41 -9.50
C VAL A 282 26.51 30.93 -9.64
N LYS A 283 25.45 31.48 -10.26
CA LYS A 283 25.23 32.94 -10.32
C LYS A 283 25.13 33.58 -8.93
N GLN A 284 24.59 32.86 -7.95
CA GLN A 284 24.52 33.28 -6.54
C GLN A 284 25.80 32.97 -5.73
N GLY A 285 26.89 32.52 -6.36
CA GLY A 285 28.14 32.15 -5.69
C GLY A 285 28.05 30.87 -4.83
N LYS A 286 26.99 30.07 -4.98
CA LYS A 286 26.78 28.82 -4.25
C LYS A 286 27.35 27.63 -5.02
N GLN A 287 27.78 26.60 -4.29
CA GLN A 287 28.20 25.33 -4.88
C GLN A 287 27.04 24.64 -5.61
N ARG A 288 27.39 23.93 -6.69
CA ARG A 288 26.48 23.06 -7.43
C ARG A 288 25.92 21.96 -6.53
N LEU A 289 24.70 21.54 -6.82
CA LEU A 289 24.07 20.41 -6.18
C LEU A 289 24.74 19.11 -6.61
N LYS A 290 24.87 18.18 -5.66
CA LYS A 290 25.41 16.83 -5.93
C LYS A 290 24.36 15.85 -6.45
N GLY A 291 23.08 16.18 -6.37
CA GLY A 291 21.96 15.33 -6.77
C GLY A 291 21.04 16.02 -7.76
N ARG A 292 20.20 15.22 -8.42
CA ARG A 292 19.17 15.71 -9.35
C ARG A 292 18.08 16.48 -8.61
N ARG A 293 17.46 17.43 -9.31
CA ARG A 293 16.32 18.21 -8.85
C ARG A 293 15.23 18.19 -9.90
N PHE A 294 14.01 17.99 -9.42
CA PHE A 294 12.85 17.88 -10.28
C PHE A 294 11.80 18.94 -9.90
N GLU A 295 11.10 19.45 -10.91
CA GLU A 295 9.82 20.12 -10.75
C GLU A 295 8.71 19.15 -11.12
N THR A 296 7.67 19.09 -10.29
CA THR A 296 6.53 18.21 -10.51
C THR A 296 5.30 19.03 -10.87
N ASP A 297 4.43 18.47 -11.69
CA ASP A 297 3.10 19.04 -11.91
C ASP A 297 2.25 19.01 -10.61
N ILE A 298 2.55 18.12 -9.65
CA ILE A 298 1.90 18.11 -8.33
C ILE A 298 2.05 19.47 -7.66
N ALA A 299 3.27 20.03 -7.60
CA ALA A 299 3.50 21.35 -7.00
C ALA A 299 2.69 22.45 -7.68
N VAL A 300 2.61 22.41 -9.01
CA VAL A 300 1.83 23.34 -9.82
C VAL A 300 0.35 23.22 -9.46
N ILE A 301 -0.19 22.00 -9.51
CA ILE A 301 -1.62 21.74 -9.31
C ILE A 301 -2.05 22.12 -7.90
N VAL A 302 -1.28 21.73 -6.88
CA VAL A 302 -1.51 22.11 -5.47
C VAL A 302 -1.50 23.63 -5.32
N HIS A 303 -0.53 24.32 -5.94
CA HIS A 303 -0.45 25.79 -5.86
C HIS A 303 -1.63 26.49 -6.54
N PHE A 304 -2.06 26.01 -7.72
CA PHE A 304 -3.15 26.61 -8.47
C PHE A 304 -4.52 26.36 -7.84
N LEU A 305 -4.78 25.15 -7.36
CA LEU A 305 -6.09 24.81 -6.77
C LEU A 305 -6.18 25.25 -5.31
N GLY A 306 -5.05 25.37 -4.61
CA GLY A 306 -5.00 25.82 -3.21
C GLY A 306 -5.95 24.99 -2.34
N VAL A 307 -6.93 25.65 -1.73
CA VAL A 307 -7.92 25.02 -0.84
C VAL A 307 -8.82 23.99 -1.56
N HIS A 308 -8.96 24.08 -2.87
CA HIS A 308 -9.79 23.17 -3.67
C HIS A 308 -9.06 21.86 -4.03
N PHE A 309 -7.75 21.76 -3.77
CA PHE A 309 -7.00 20.55 -4.12
C PHE A 309 -7.49 19.33 -3.33
N GLU A 310 -7.83 19.49 -2.05
CA GLU A 310 -8.36 18.41 -1.22
C GLU A 310 -9.69 17.88 -1.78
N GLU A 311 -10.59 18.78 -2.17
CA GLU A 311 -11.86 18.40 -2.79
C GLU A 311 -11.65 17.66 -4.12
N LEU A 312 -10.62 18.03 -4.89
CA LEU A 312 -10.27 17.30 -6.11
C LEU A 312 -9.79 15.86 -5.80
N LEU A 313 -9.04 15.65 -4.70
CA LEU A 313 -8.61 14.32 -4.28
C LEU A 313 -9.77 13.42 -3.82
N GLU A 314 -10.92 13.99 -3.47
CA GLU A 314 -12.13 13.21 -3.18
C GLU A 314 -12.89 12.78 -4.43
N LYS A 315 -12.51 13.26 -5.62
CA LYS A 315 -13.14 12.88 -6.88
C LYS A 315 -12.57 11.58 -7.45
N SER A 316 -13.24 11.07 -8.49
CA SER A 316 -12.77 9.90 -9.21
C SER A 316 -11.40 10.14 -9.84
N SER A 317 -10.65 9.06 -10.04
CA SER A 317 -9.30 9.12 -10.61
C SER A 317 -9.29 9.78 -12.00
N GLU A 318 -10.35 9.60 -12.79
CA GLU A 318 -10.51 10.19 -14.10
C GLU A 318 -10.67 11.71 -14.02
N LEU A 319 -11.52 12.20 -13.11
CA LEU A 319 -11.73 13.64 -12.96
C LEU A 319 -10.49 14.32 -12.38
N LEU A 320 -9.83 13.66 -11.42
CA LEU A 320 -8.52 14.05 -10.90
C LEU A 320 -7.49 14.20 -12.02
N ASP A 321 -7.38 13.22 -12.94
CA ASP A 321 -6.40 13.28 -14.03
C ASP A 321 -6.71 14.42 -15.00
N VAL A 322 -7.97 14.57 -15.41
CA VAL A 322 -8.38 15.62 -16.34
C VAL A 322 -8.08 17.00 -15.79
N ILE A 323 -8.55 17.29 -14.57
CA ILE A 323 -8.35 18.61 -13.96
C ILE A 323 -6.86 18.84 -13.71
N GLY A 324 -6.14 17.83 -13.22
CA GLY A 324 -4.69 17.91 -13.04
C GLY A 324 -3.95 18.29 -14.33
N ARG A 325 -4.26 17.62 -15.45
CA ARG A 325 -3.66 17.92 -16.76
C ARG A 325 -4.04 19.30 -17.30
N VAL A 326 -5.29 19.73 -17.11
CA VAL A 326 -5.72 21.08 -17.50
C VAL A 326 -4.92 22.14 -16.73
N VAL A 327 -4.82 21.98 -15.41
CA VAL A 327 -4.06 22.90 -14.56
C VAL A 327 -2.57 22.90 -14.94
N ALA A 328 -1.95 21.72 -15.11
CA ALA A 328 -0.57 21.59 -15.54
C ALA A 328 -0.30 22.26 -16.90
N SER A 329 -1.20 22.08 -17.87
CA SER A 329 -1.08 22.69 -19.21
C SER A 329 -1.12 24.23 -19.17
N THR A 330 -1.78 24.80 -18.17
CA THR A 330 -1.90 26.25 -17.97
C THR A 330 -0.55 26.94 -17.76
N VAL A 331 0.45 26.20 -17.25
CA VAL A 331 1.83 26.71 -17.09
C VAL A 331 2.48 27.04 -18.42
N ARG A 332 2.07 26.37 -19.51
CA ARG A 332 2.64 26.56 -20.85
C ARG A 332 2.05 27.79 -21.57
N LEU A 333 0.88 28.26 -21.13
CA LEU A 333 0.22 29.45 -21.66
C LEU A 333 0.95 30.73 -21.23
N LYS A 334 0.78 31.82 -21.99
CA LYS A 334 1.39 33.13 -21.70
C LYS A 334 0.38 34.27 -21.80
N GLY A 335 0.66 35.37 -21.12
CA GLY A 335 -0.13 36.60 -21.24
C GLY A 335 -1.60 36.41 -20.84
N LEU A 336 -2.50 36.96 -21.67
CA LEU A 336 -3.94 36.98 -21.41
C LEU A 336 -4.55 35.57 -21.35
N GLU A 337 -4.19 34.68 -22.28
CA GLU A 337 -4.71 33.30 -22.34
C GLU A 337 -4.47 32.52 -21.04
N ARG A 338 -3.30 32.74 -20.42
CA ARG A 338 -2.99 32.15 -19.12
C ARG A 338 -3.90 32.70 -18.03
N SER A 339 -4.11 34.02 -18.01
CA SER A 339 -4.97 34.67 -17.01
C SER A 339 -6.41 34.17 -17.10
N GLU A 340 -6.96 34.09 -18.32
CA GLU A 340 -8.30 33.60 -18.57
C GLU A 340 -8.44 32.13 -18.18
N ARG A 341 -7.45 31.29 -18.48
CA ARG A 341 -7.47 29.88 -18.08
C ARG A 341 -7.43 29.70 -16.56
N ILE A 342 -6.73 30.57 -15.84
CA ILE A 342 -6.69 30.55 -14.37
C ILE A 342 -8.06 30.88 -13.80
N GLU A 343 -8.72 31.93 -14.30
CA GLU A 343 -10.07 32.32 -13.89
C GLU A 343 -11.11 31.22 -14.19
N GLN A 344 -10.96 30.55 -15.34
CA GLN A 344 -11.76 29.39 -15.71
C GLN A 344 -11.59 28.23 -14.72
N ILE A 345 -10.35 27.88 -14.36
CA ILE A 345 -10.06 26.82 -13.38
C ILE A 345 -10.63 27.18 -12.00
N ASP A 346 -10.45 28.42 -11.55
CA ASP A 346 -10.97 28.90 -10.28
C ASP A 346 -12.51 28.84 -10.23
N THR A 347 -13.16 29.22 -11.32
CA THR A 347 -14.63 29.12 -11.46
C THR A 347 -15.09 27.66 -11.42
N LEU A 348 -14.41 26.76 -12.12
CA LEU A 348 -14.72 25.32 -12.07
C LEU A 348 -14.61 24.78 -10.65
N ALA A 349 -13.48 25.05 -10.00
CA ALA A 349 -13.14 24.54 -8.68
C ALA A 349 -14.08 25.08 -7.60
N SER A 350 -14.36 26.38 -7.60
CA SER A 350 -15.16 27.04 -6.58
C SER A 350 -16.66 26.80 -6.72
N ARG A 351 -17.18 26.62 -7.94
CA ARG A 351 -18.63 26.59 -8.19
C ARG A 351 -19.16 25.23 -8.60
N TYR A 352 -18.42 24.47 -9.40
CA TYR A 352 -18.97 23.31 -10.11
C TYR A 352 -18.40 21.97 -9.67
N MET A 353 -17.16 21.95 -9.19
CA MET A 353 -16.45 20.71 -8.84
C MET A 353 -17.20 19.85 -7.81
N VAL A 354 -17.89 20.49 -6.86
CA VAL A 354 -18.70 19.80 -5.84
C VAL A 354 -19.84 18.97 -6.45
N TYR A 355 -20.39 19.39 -7.60
CA TYR A 355 -21.52 18.76 -8.26
C TYR A 355 -21.14 17.76 -9.36
N LEU A 356 -19.86 17.68 -9.74
CA LEU A 356 -19.41 16.83 -10.84
C LEU A 356 -19.31 15.36 -10.41
N THR A 357 -20.18 14.53 -10.99
CA THR A 357 -20.03 13.06 -10.98
C THR A 357 -19.20 12.59 -12.17
N PRO A 358 -18.65 11.36 -12.15
CA PRO A 358 -17.90 10.81 -13.28
C PRO A 358 -18.70 10.82 -14.59
N GLU A 359 -19.97 10.41 -14.54
CA GLU A 359 -20.85 10.35 -15.71
C GLU A 359 -21.16 11.76 -16.23
N MET A 360 -21.27 12.74 -15.34
CA MET A 360 -21.47 14.12 -15.73
C MET A 360 -20.22 14.71 -16.39
N ALA A 361 -19.02 14.42 -15.87
CA ALA A 361 -17.77 14.80 -16.51
C ALA A 361 -17.67 14.18 -17.91
N GLU A 362 -18.06 12.92 -18.07
CA GLU A 362 -18.14 12.25 -19.37
C GLU A 362 -19.15 12.91 -20.31
N ALA A 363 -20.36 13.23 -19.83
CA ALA A 363 -21.40 13.91 -20.60
C ALA A 363 -20.95 15.29 -21.10
N LEU A 364 -20.18 16.02 -20.29
CA LEU A 364 -19.55 17.29 -20.66
C LEU A 364 -18.34 17.11 -21.58
N ARG A 365 -17.90 15.87 -21.80
CA ARG A 365 -16.63 15.50 -22.44
C ARG A 365 -15.40 16.09 -21.74
N LEU A 366 -15.51 16.32 -20.43
CA LEU A 366 -14.42 16.66 -19.52
C LEU A 366 -13.64 15.37 -19.18
N THR A 367 -12.97 14.80 -20.18
CA THR A 367 -12.25 13.52 -20.08
C THR A 367 -10.85 13.63 -20.66
N VAL A 368 -9.95 12.72 -20.26
CA VAL A 368 -8.56 12.68 -20.78
C VAL A 368 -8.51 12.31 -22.27
N ASN A 369 -9.60 11.72 -22.78
CA ASN A 369 -9.73 11.37 -24.18
C ASN A 369 -10.17 12.56 -25.05
N ASN A 370 -10.49 13.71 -24.46
CA ASN A 370 -10.83 14.92 -25.21
C ASN A 370 -9.55 15.71 -25.58
N PRO A 371 -9.10 15.66 -26.85
CA PRO A 371 -7.86 16.30 -27.28
C PRO A 371 -7.93 17.84 -27.19
N MET A 372 -9.14 18.44 -27.22
CA MET A 372 -9.33 19.88 -27.07
C MET A 372 -9.04 20.37 -25.66
N ILE A 373 -9.26 19.53 -24.65
CA ILE A 373 -9.00 19.85 -23.24
C ILE A 373 -7.51 19.77 -22.94
N LEU A 374 -6.84 18.76 -23.50
CA LEU A 374 -5.41 18.55 -23.35
C LEU A 374 -4.55 19.48 -24.22
N GLY A 375 -5.17 20.30 -25.09
CA GLY A 375 -4.47 21.22 -25.97
C GLY A 375 -3.62 20.52 -27.04
N VAL A 376 -4.06 19.35 -27.53
CA VAL A 376 -3.36 18.62 -28.58
C VAL A 376 -3.40 19.43 -29.88
N GLU A 377 -2.23 19.64 -30.50
CA GLU A 377 -2.13 20.35 -31.78
C GLU A 377 -2.96 19.64 -32.87
N GLY A 378 -3.75 20.41 -33.62
CA GLY A 378 -4.61 19.88 -34.68
C GLY A 378 -5.90 19.18 -34.19
N ALA A 379 -6.22 19.26 -32.90
CA ALA A 379 -7.52 18.81 -32.39
C ALA A 379 -8.67 19.52 -33.11
N ASP A 380 -9.68 18.76 -33.55
CA ASP A 380 -10.83 19.29 -34.28
C ASP A 380 -11.82 19.99 -33.32
N PRO A 381 -11.95 21.33 -33.37
CA PRO A 381 -12.83 22.08 -32.48
C PRO A 381 -14.32 21.81 -32.77
N MET A 382 -14.66 21.19 -33.91
CA MET A 382 -16.04 20.84 -34.26
C MET A 382 -16.46 19.47 -33.74
N ARG A 383 -15.51 18.67 -33.24
CA ARG A 383 -15.78 17.33 -32.69
C ARG A 383 -15.83 17.30 -31.19
N ASN A 384 -15.12 18.20 -30.51
CA ASN A 384 -15.08 18.24 -29.06
C ASN A 384 -15.15 19.68 -28.54
N PRO A 385 -15.81 19.91 -27.40
CA PRO A 385 -15.79 21.19 -26.75
C PRO A 385 -14.41 21.40 -26.11
N SER A 386 -13.93 22.64 -26.19
CA SER A 386 -12.81 23.14 -25.39
C SER A 386 -13.20 23.31 -23.93
N PHE A 387 -12.20 23.44 -23.05
CA PHE A 387 -12.45 23.67 -21.63
C PHE A 387 -13.27 24.95 -21.36
N ALA A 388 -12.99 26.03 -22.11
CA ALA A 388 -13.74 27.28 -22.01
C ALA A 388 -15.21 27.11 -22.41
N GLU A 389 -15.49 26.32 -23.45
CA GLU A 389 -16.87 26.03 -23.87
C GLU A 389 -17.62 25.15 -22.86
N ILE A 390 -16.93 24.18 -22.24
CA ILE A 390 -17.53 23.38 -21.15
C ILE A 390 -17.93 24.28 -20.00
N LEU A 391 -17.05 25.20 -19.58
CA LEU A 391 -17.37 26.17 -18.54
C LEU A 391 -18.50 27.11 -18.95
N GLY A 392 -18.49 27.60 -20.18
CA GLY A 392 -19.58 28.42 -20.70
C GLY A 392 -20.92 27.68 -20.68
N ILE A 393 -20.94 26.36 -20.93
CA ILE A 393 -22.14 25.54 -20.77
C ILE A 393 -22.59 25.53 -19.31
N LEU A 394 -21.69 25.30 -18.36
CA LEU A 394 -22.01 25.28 -16.93
C LEU A 394 -22.50 26.65 -16.42
N ASP A 395 -21.82 27.74 -16.79
CA ASP A 395 -22.19 29.11 -16.45
C ASP A 395 -23.53 29.51 -17.09
N GLY A 396 -23.75 29.13 -18.34
CA GLY A 396 -25.02 29.37 -19.03
C GLY A 396 -26.19 28.70 -18.32
N LEU A 397 -26.03 27.43 -17.91
CA LEU A 397 -27.05 26.69 -17.16
C LEU A 397 -27.27 27.26 -15.74
N TRP A 398 -26.19 27.68 -15.09
CA TRP A 398 -26.25 28.29 -13.76
C TRP A 398 -27.00 29.62 -13.75
N ASN A 399 -26.88 30.40 -14.83
CA ASN A 399 -27.54 31.69 -14.97
C ASN A 399 -28.91 31.60 -15.66
N LYS A 400 -29.32 30.42 -16.13
CA LYS A 400 -30.58 30.23 -16.84
C LYS A 400 -31.77 30.31 -15.88
N LYS A 401 -32.72 31.20 -16.21
CA LYS A 401 -34.02 31.30 -15.54
C LYS A 401 -34.74 29.95 -15.68
N GLU A 402 -35.13 29.34 -14.55
CA GLU A 402 -35.77 28.01 -14.39
C GLU A 402 -34.84 26.80 -14.13
N LEU A 403 -33.52 26.93 -14.25
CA LEU A 403 -32.57 25.88 -13.85
C LEU A 403 -31.76 26.33 -12.63
N GLY A 404 -30.73 27.15 -12.88
CA GLY A 404 -29.81 27.70 -11.88
C GLY A 404 -29.30 26.69 -10.85
N ARG A 405 -28.96 27.19 -9.66
CA ARG A 405 -28.48 26.37 -8.54
C ARG A 405 -29.36 25.13 -8.21
N PRO A 406 -30.71 25.22 -8.20
CA PRO A 406 -31.56 24.04 -7.95
C PRO A 406 -31.34 22.88 -8.92
N PHE A 407 -30.99 23.15 -10.18
CA PHE A 407 -30.65 22.11 -11.14
C PHE A 407 -29.37 21.37 -10.73
N PHE A 408 -28.32 22.09 -10.33
CA PHE A 408 -27.03 21.54 -9.90
C PHE A 408 -27.14 20.74 -8.59
N GLU A 409 -27.91 21.24 -7.63
CA GLU A 409 -28.18 20.55 -6.36
C GLU A 409 -29.14 19.35 -6.53
N GLY A 410 -29.81 19.24 -7.68
CA GLY A 410 -30.89 18.27 -7.92
C GLY A 410 -30.64 17.35 -9.11
N ALA A 411 -31.11 17.75 -10.28
CA ALA A 411 -31.16 16.88 -11.46
C ALA A 411 -29.79 16.65 -12.11
N PHE A 412 -28.84 17.59 -11.99
CA PHE A 412 -27.49 17.49 -12.57
C PHE A 412 -26.76 16.23 -12.10
N GLN A 413 -26.86 15.87 -10.82
CA GLN A 413 -26.21 14.69 -10.25
C GLN A 413 -26.99 13.38 -10.50
N LYS A 414 -28.06 13.41 -11.31
CA LYS A 414 -28.92 12.25 -11.59
C LYS A 414 -28.79 11.82 -13.06
N PRO A 415 -29.09 10.54 -13.39
CA PRO A 415 -29.01 10.04 -14.77
C PRO A 415 -29.79 10.87 -15.80
N GLN A 416 -30.93 11.45 -15.39
CA GLN A 416 -31.71 12.34 -16.24
C GLN A 416 -30.96 13.63 -16.60
N GLY A 417 -30.20 14.21 -15.66
CA GLY A 417 -29.35 15.37 -15.89
C GLY A 417 -28.18 15.02 -16.79
N THR A 418 -27.50 13.90 -16.53
CA THR A 418 -26.41 13.40 -17.38
C THR A 418 -26.86 13.26 -18.84
N LYS A 419 -28.02 12.63 -19.07
CA LYS A 419 -28.58 12.48 -20.42
C LYS A 419 -28.92 13.83 -21.07
N ALA A 420 -29.51 14.75 -20.30
CA ALA A 420 -29.81 16.11 -20.75
C ALA A 420 -28.54 16.86 -21.17
N ILE A 421 -27.47 16.77 -20.38
CA ILE A 421 -26.19 17.42 -20.66
C ILE A 421 -25.49 16.79 -21.87
N ALA A 422 -25.49 15.46 -21.99
CA ALA A 422 -24.91 14.79 -23.15
C ALA A 422 -25.63 15.21 -24.46
N GLY A 423 -26.97 15.30 -24.42
CA GLY A 423 -27.76 15.81 -25.54
C GLY A 423 -27.44 17.28 -25.84
N LEU A 424 -27.37 18.12 -24.81
CA LEU A 424 -27.01 19.53 -24.95
C LEU A 424 -25.62 19.72 -25.60
N VAL A 425 -24.61 18.96 -25.18
CA VAL A 425 -23.26 19.03 -25.78
C VAL A 425 -23.29 18.57 -27.24
N ALA A 426 -24.08 17.54 -27.57
CA ALA A 426 -24.24 17.10 -28.95
C ALA A 426 -24.90 18.17 -29.83
N ASP A 427 -25.99 18.78 -29.34
CA ASP A 427 -26.72 19.86 -30.01
C ASP A 427 -25.80 21.07 -30.24
N PHE A 428 -25.02 21.46 -29.21
CA PHE A 428 -24.04 22.54 -29.30
C PHE A 428 -22.99 22.27 -30.39
N LEU A 429 -22.39 21.08 -30.40
CA LEU A 429 -21.38 20.72 -31.40
C LEU A 429 -21.96 20.66 -32.82
N GLU A 430 -23.22 20.22 -32.98
CA GLU A 430 -23.91 20.24 -34.26
C GLU A 430 -24.15 21.67 -34.75
N MET A 431 -24.63 22.56 -33.88
CA MET A 431 -24.81 23.97 -34.21
C MET A 431 -23.48 24.66 -34.55
N LYS A 432 -22.41 24.33 -33.82
CA LYS A 432 -21.06 24.82 -34.11
C LYS A 432 -20.58 24.37 -35.49
N ARG A 433 -20.78 23.09 -35.84
CA ARG A 433 -20.44 22.52 -37.17
C ARG A 433 -21.22 23.19 -38.31
N ARG A 434 -22.46 23.57 -38.06
CA ARG A 434 -23.31 24.31 -39.02
C ARG A 434 -22.96 25.80 -39.11
N GLY A 435 -22.08 26.31 -38.22
CA GLY A 435 -21.73 27.72 -38.13
C GLY A 435 -22.81 28.59 -37.48
N SER A 436 -23.80 27.99 -36.80
CA SER A 436 -24.92 28.70 -36.17
C SER A 436 -24.56 29.31 -34.82
N VAL A 437 -23.48 28.86 -34.19
CA VAL A 437 -23.02 29.34 -32.88
C VAL A 437 -21.49 29.47 -32.89
N LYS A 438 -20.98 30.56 -32.30
CA LYS A 438 -19.56 30.70 -31.96
C LYS A 438 -19.34 30.22 -30.53
N GLY A 439 -18.24 29.50 -30.28
CA GLY A 439 -17.95 28.90 -28.97
C GLY A 439 -17.85 29.92 -27.83
N GLU A 440 -17.41 31.14 -28.13
CA GLU A 440 -17.20 32.24 -27.16
C GLU A 440 -18.50 32.82 -26.55
N GLU A 441 -19.68 32.45 -27.06
CA GLU A 441 -20.98 33.00 -26.63
C GLU A 441 -21.93 31.95 -26.05
N VAL A 442 -21.44 30.72 -25.82
CA VAL A 442 -22.29 29.59 -25.42
C VAL A 442 -23.01 29.85 -24.09
N ASP A 443 -22.37 30.53 -23.15
CA ASP A 443 -22.92 30.94 -21.86
C ASP A 443 -24.13 31.87 -22.03
N LYS A 444 -23.99 32.92 -22.84
CA LYS A 444 -25.05 33.90 -23.13
C LYS A 444 -26.21 33.27 -23.86
N ILE A 445 -25.91 32.43 -24.85
CA ILE A 445 -26.94 31.71 -25.63
C ILE A 445 -27.75 30.81 -24.71
N LEU A 446 -27.09 30.05 -23.83
CA LEU A 446 -27.77 29.17 -22.87
C LEU A 446 -28.54 29.93 -21.80
N ALA A 447 -27.99 31.04 -21.30
CA ALA A 447 -28.67 31.82 -20.26
C ALA A 447 -29.92 32.53 -20.77
N THR A 448 -29.94 32.99 -22.03
CA THR A 448 -30.98 33.91 -22.54
C THR A 448 -31.92 33.32 -23.58
N THR A 449 -31.53 32.25 -24.28
CA THR A 449 -32.33 31.69 -25.38
C THR A 449 -32.82 30.28 -25.06
N GLN A 450 -33.83 29.80 -25.81
CA GLN A 450 -34.31 28.42 -25.74
C GLN A 450 -33.70 27.52 -26.83
N LEU A 451 -32.71 28.00 -27.57
CA LEU A 451 -32.18 27.32 -28.78
C LEU A 451 -31.59 25.94 -28.46
N LEU A 452 -31.02 25.79 -27.27
CA LEU A 452 -30.35 24.58 -26.80
C LEU A 452 -31.16 23.82 -25.73
N ASP A 453 -32.42 24.22 -25.50
CA ASP A 453 -33.25 23.70 -24.40
C ASP A 453 -33.92 22.38 -24.73
N GLY A 454 -33.87 21.92 -25.99
CA GLY A 454 -34.52 20.70 -26.46
C GLY A 454 -34.17 19.49 -25.60
N SER A 455 -32.88 19.31 -25.33
CA SER A 455 -32.35 18.25 -24.47
C SER A 455 -32.58 18.47 -22.97
N LEU A 456 -32.87 19.72 -22.55
CA LEU A 456 -33.07 20.10 -21.14
C LEU A 456 -34.53 19.99 -20.67
N ARG A 457 -35.51 19.83 -21.57
CA ARG A 457 -36.96 19.82 -21.24
C ARG A 457 -37.34 18.86 -20.11
N GLY A 458 -36.66 17.72 -20.01
CA GLY A 458 -36.93 16.70 -18.98
C GLY A 458 -36.42 17.06 -17.58
N VAL A 459 -35.59 18.09 -17.45
CA VAL A 459 -34.93 18.49 -16.19
C VAL A 459 -35.26 19.90 -15.71
N TYR A 460 -36.07 20.66 -16.47
CA TYR A 460 -36.68 21.87 -15.93
C TYR A 460 -37.45 21.54 -14.67
N ALA A 461 -37.29 22.36 -13.64
CA ALA A 461 -38.20 22.34 -12.52
C ALA A 461 -39.60 22.48 -13.10
N ARG A 462 -40.46 21.46 -12.93
CA ARG A 462 -41.90 21.66 -13.15
C ARG A 462 -42.28 22.78 -12.20
N VAL A 463 -42.51 23.96 -12.74
CA VAL A 463 -43.10 25.06 -12.00
C VAL A 463 -44.46 24.52 -11.54
N ILE A 464 -44.56 24.22 -10.24
CA ILE A 464 -45.85 23.98 -9.58
C ILE A 464 -46.46 25.35 -9.30
#